data_AF-A0A822HD20-F1
#
_entry.id   AF-A0A822HD20-F1
#
_cell.length_a   1.000
_cell.length_b   1.000
_cell.length_c   1.000
_cell.angle_alpha   90.00
_cell.angle_beta   90.00
_cell.angle_gamma   90.00
#
_symmetry.space_group_name_H-M   'P 1'
#
loop_
_entity.id
_entity.type
_entity.pdbx_description
1 polymer ?
#
loop_
_entity_poly.entity_id
_entity_poly.type
_entity_poly.pdbx_seq_one_letter_code
_entity_poly.pdbx_strand_id
1 'polypeptide(L)' 'MFLDNNENYFKLIKASVETLFTTCDENDSNVRLTAEENFDKFVKDLKEADLTRIQVELYRIIKHNPNLDPNALKG' A
#
# COMPACT_ATOMS: atom_id res chain seq x y z
N MET A 1 18.40 5.61 14.80
CA MET A 1 18.81 5.94 13.42
C MET A 1 17.68 6.75 12.82
N PHE A 2 17.83 8.07 12.78
CA PHE A 2 16.75 8.99 12.43
C PHE A 2 16.50 8.93 10.93
N LEU A 3 15.29 8.52 10.53
CA LEU A 3 14.76 8.72 9.18
C LEU A 3 14.37 10.20 9.01
N ASP A 4 15.30 11.13 9.23
CA ASP A 4 15.04 12.58 9.14
C ASP A 4 15.07 13.12 7.71
N ASN A 5 15.32 12.25 6.72
CA ASN A 5 15.10 12.59 5.32
C ASN A 5 13.72 12.12 4.86
N ASN A 6 12.77 13.05 4.93
CA ASN A 6 11.36 12.88 4.55
C ASN A 6 11.20 12.20 3.18
N GLU A 7 12.09 12.49 2.23
CA GLU A 7 12.06 11.88 0.89
C GLU A 7 12.41 10.38 0.88
N ASN A 8 13.38 9.94 1.69
CA ASN A 8 13.75 8.53 1.79
C ASN A 8 12.67 7.72 2.53
N TYR A 9 12.04 8.34 3.53
CA TYR A 9 10.91 7.77 4.24
C TYR A 9 9.71 7.53 3.29
N PHE A 10 9.37 8.51 2.45
CA PHE A 10 8.29 8.34 1.47
C PHE A 10 8.60 7.34 0.36
N LYS A 11 9.87 7.26 -0.09
CA LYS A 11 10.30 6.20 -1.01
C LYS A 11 10.12 4.82 -0.39
N LEU A 12 10.41 4.68 0.90
CA LEU A 12 10.24 3.43 1.64
C LEU A 12 8.75 3.07 1.75
N ILE A 13 7.89 4.01 2.14
CA ILE A 13 6.43 3.79 2.19
C ILE A 13 5.91 3.31 0.84
N LYS A 14 6.30 3.99 -0.26
CA LYS A 14 5.89 3.61 -1.61
C LYS A 14 6.32 2.18 -1.94
N ALA A 15 7.58 1.85 -1.72
CA ALA A 15 8.11 0.51 -1.99
C ALA A 15 7.42 -0.57 -1.13
N SER A 16 7.14 -0.28 0.15
CA SER A 16 6.42 -1.17 1.05
C SER A 16 4.99 -1.44 0.57
N VAL A 17 4.25 -0.41 0.17
CA VAL A 17 2.89 -0.56 -0.35
C VAL A 17 2.89 -1.35 -1.67
N GLU A 18 3.79 -1.05 -2.60
CA GLU A 18 3.92 -1.80 -3.87
C GLU A 18 4.27 -3.29 -3.63
N THR A 19 5.16 -3.55 -2.67
CA THR A 19 5.55 -4.93 -2.30
C THR A 19 4.37 -5.68 -1.70
N LEU A 20 3.68 -5.10 -0.70
CA LEU A 20 2.53 -5.73 -0.04
C LEU A 20 1.44 -6.10 -1.05
N PHE A 21 1.11 -5.18 -1.96
CA PHE A 21 0.12 -5.43 -3.02
C PHE A 21 0.55 -6.52 -4.00
N THR A 22 1.84 -6.60 -4.33
CA THR A 22 2.36 -7.69 -5.16
C THR A 22 2.20 -9.04 -4.45
N THR A 23 2.51 -9.12 -3.15
CA THR A 23 2.28 -10.34 -2.35
C THR A 23 0.81 -10.70 -2.15
N CYS A 24 -0.11 -9.74 -2.25
CA CYS A 24 -1.55 -10.03 -2.24
C CYS A 24 -2.04 -10.72 -3.52
N ASP A 25 -1.26 -10.69 -4.62
CA ASP A 25 -1.59 -11.37 -5.89
C ASP A 25 -0.86 -12.72 -6.05
N GLU A 26 -0.15 -13.17 -5.02
CA GLU A 26 0.56 -14.45 -5.05
C GLU A 26 -0.38 -15.65 -5.05
N ASN A 27 0.04 -16.76 -5.68
CA ASN A 27 -0.79 -17.97 -5.78
C ASN A 27 -0.98 -18.67 -4.43
N ASP A 28 -0.02 -18.54 -3.51
CA ASP A 28 -0.07 -19.13 -2.18
C ASP A 28 -1.00 -18.33 -1.25
N SER A 29 -2.05 -19.00 -0.74
CA SER A 29 -3.02 -18.37 0.15
C SER A 29 -2.42 -17.91 1.49
N ASN A 30 -1.41 -18.60 2.02
CA ASN A 30 -0.76 -18.18 3.26
C ASN A 30 0.02 -16.88 3.06
N VAL A 31 0.63 -16.73 1.88
CA VAL A 31 1.34 -15.50 1.50
C VAL A 31 0.35 -14.33 1.40
N ARG A 32 -0.79 -14.52 0.73
CA ARG A 32 -1.84 -13.48 0.64
C ARG A 32 -2.37 -13.08 2.01
N LEU A 33 -2.74 -14.04 2.86
CA LEU A 33 -3.24 -13.76 4.22
C LEU A 33 -2.23 -13.00 5.07
N THR A 34 -0.95 -13.41 5.02
CA THR A 34 0.13 -12.74 5.76
C THR A 34 0.35 -11.32 5.24
N ALA A 35 0.23 -11.10 3.93
CA ALA A 35 0.35 -9.78 3.33
C ALA A 35 -0.79 -8.84 3.75
N GLU A 36 -2.03 -9.34 3.76
CA GLU A 36 -3.20 -8.60 4.25
C GLU A 36 -3.05 -8.20 5.73
N GLU A 37 -2.67 -9.14 6.60
CA GLU A 37 -2.44 -8.85 8.03
C GLU A 37 -1.32 -7.82 8.26
N ASN A 38 -0.26 -7.88 7.46
CA ASN A 38 0.85 -6.94 7.56
C ASN A 38 0.48 -5.56 7.01
N PHE A 39 -0.35 -5.50 5.97
CA PHE A 39 -0.89 -4.23 5.48
C PHE A 39 -1.77 -3.55 6.54
N ASP A 40 -2.64 -4.30 7.21
CA ASP A 40 -3.47 -3.79 8.30
C ASP A 40 -2.65 -3.23 9.47
N LYS A 41 -1.57 -3.91 9.86
CA LYS A 41 -0.64 -3.42 10.88
C LYS A 41 0.09 -2.18 10.42
N PHE A 42 0.62 -2.20 9.19
CA PHE A 42 1.32 -1.08 8.57
C PHE A 42 0.45 0.19 8.63
N VAL A 43 -0.80 0.13 8.14
CA VAL A 43 -1.76 1.24 8.14
C VAL A 43 -2.05 1.77 9.55
N LYS A 44 -2.17 0.89 10.55
CA LYS A 44 -2.44 1.28 11.94
C LYS A 44 -1.27 2.01 12.62
N ASP A 45 -0.05 1.67 12.24
CA ASP A 45 1.17 2.22 12.83
C ASP A 45 1.62 3.54 12.19
N LEU A 46 0.97 3.96 11.11
CA LEU A 46 1.29 5.20 10.40
C LEU A 46 0.71 6.44 11.08
N LYS A 47 1.47 7.53 11.03
CA LYS A 47 1.01 8.84 11.52
C LYS A 47 -0.03 9.42 10.56
N GLU A 48 -0.93 10.28 11.06
CA GLU A 48 -1.97 10.92 10.22
C GLU A 48 -1.41 11.61 8.96
N ALA A 49 -0.25 12.26 9.07
CA ALA A 49 0.39 12.92 7.94
C ALA A 49 0.83 11.94 6.82
N ASP A 50 1.05 10.67 7.17
CA ASP A 50 1.49 9.61 6.24
C ASP A 50 0.29 8.92 5.57
N LEU A 51 -0.90 9.00 6.16
CA LEU A 51 -2.14 8.41 5.63
C LEU A 51 -2.50 9.01 4.27
N THR A 52 -2.44 10.33 4.12
CA THR A 52 -2.74 11.00 2.84
C THR A 52 -1.81 10.52 1.74
N ARG A 53 -0.52 10.29 2.04
CA ARG A 53 0.44 9.83 1.04
C ARG A 53 0.13 8.41 0.60
N ILE A 54 -0.24 7.55 1.54
CA ILE A 54 -0.60 6.16 1.24
C ILE A 54 -1.89 6.10 0.45
N GLN A 55 -2.89 6.92 0.78
CA GLN A 55 -4.12 7.02 -0.01
C GLN A 55 -3.83 7.37 -1.48
N VAL A 56 -2.85 8.26 -1.75
CA VAL A 56 -2.43 8.59 -3.12
C VAL A 56 -1.77 7.40 -3.83
N GLU A 57 -0.86 6.69 -3.17
CA GLU A 57 -0.21 5.51 -3.77
C GLU A 57 -1.22 4.36 -3.98
N LEU A 58 -2.14 4.13 -3.04
CA LEU A 58 -3.24 3.18 -3.18
C LEU A 58 -4.13 3.54 -4.37
N TYR A 59 -4.56 4.80 -4.48
CA TYR A 59 -5.34 5.27 -5.62
C TYR A 59 -4.60 5.04 -6.94
N ARG A 60 -3.29 5.29 -6.98
CA ARG A 60 -2.46 5.03 -8.16
C ARG A 60 -2.47 3.53 -8.51
N ILE A 61 -2.21 2.64 -7.57
CA ILE A 61 -2.18 1.19 -7.80
C ILE A 61 -3.54 0.71 -8.32
N ILE A 62 -4.62 1.12 -7.65
CA ILE A 62 -5.98 0.72 -8.01
C ILE A 62 -6.36 1.25 -9.40
N LYS A 63 -6.09 2.52 -9.71
CA LYS A 63 -6.37 3.12 -11.02
C LYS A 63 -5.66 2.42 -12.18
N HIS A 64 -4.46 1.88 -11.94
CA HIS A 64 -3.69 1.16 -12.95
C HIS A 64 -3.95 -0.35 -12.96
N ASN A 65 -4.81 -0.86 -12.07
CA ASN A 65 -5.20 -2.26 -12.09
C ASN A 65 -6.09 -2.52 -13.31
N PRO A 66 -5.65 -3.31 -14.29
CA PRO A 66 -6.39 -3.55 -15.53
C PRO A 66 -7.68 -4.34 -15.32
N ASN A 67 -7.83 -4.99 -14.16
CA ASN A 67 -8.98 -5.81 -13.80
C ASN A 67 -10.03 -5.05 -12.98
N LEU A 68 -9.78 -3.76 -12.68
CA LEU A 68 -10.71 -2.97 -11.89
C LEU A 68 -11.89 -2.50 -12.75
N ASP A 69 -13.12 -2.69 -12.26
CA ASP A 69 -14.30 -2.06 -12.86
C ASP A 69 -14.14 -0.52 -12.79
N PRO A 70 -14.16 0.20 -13.93
CA PRO A 70 -14.04 1.65 -13.96
C PRO A 70 -15.11 2.40 -13.16
N ASN A 71 -16.22 1.75 -12.81
CA ASN A 71 -17.29 2.31 -12.00
C ASN A 71 -17.14 1.99 -10.50
N ALA A 72 -16.27 1.07 -10.10
CA ALA A 72 -16.01 0.75 -8.69
C ALA A 72 -15.35 1.91 -7.91
N LEU A 73 -14.77 2.89 -8.62
CA LEU A 73 -14.14 4.08 -8.03
C LEU A 73 -15.02 5.32 -8.04
N LYS A 74 -16.20 5.25 -8.66
CA LYS A 74 -17.16 6.36 -8.68
C LYS A 74 -18.15 6.09 -7.55
N GLY A 75 -17.84 6.57 -6.36
CA GLY A 75 -18.80 6.66 -5.25
C GLY A 75 -20.01 7.50 -5.62
#